data_AF-A0A2G7GQB8-F1
#
_entry.id   AF-A0A2G7GQB8-F1
#
_cell.length_a   1.000
_cell.length_b   1.000
_cell.length_c   1.000
_cell.angle_alpha   90.00
_cell.angle_beta   90.00
_cell.angle_gamma   90.00
#
_symmetry.space_group_name_H-M   'P 1'
#
loop_
_entity.id
_entity.type
_entity.pdbx_description
1 polymer ?
#
loop_
_entity_poly.entity_id
_entity_poly.type
_entity_poly.pdbx_seq_one_letter_code
_entity_poly.pdbx_strand_id
1 'polypeptide(L)' 'MQLSVLKAIARDLEVTPNQVVLASMMQGTPAIIPIIAASILQQLQENLDAQQVVLSSEQIERLTFATE' A
#
# COMPACT_ATOMS: atom_id res chain seq x y z
N MET A 1 9.83 -3.27 5.07
CA MET A 1 9.12 -2.03 4.71
C MET A 1 9.38 -0.93 5.73
N GLN A 2 9.97 0.18 5.28
CA GLN A 2 10.35 1.33 6.09
C GLN A 2 9.28 2.44 6.03
N LEU A 3 8.98 3.08 7.17
CA LEU A 3 7.89 4.06 7.29
C LEU A 3 8.13 5.35 6.48
N SER A 4 9.37 5.81 6.37
CA SER A 4 9.75 6.98 5.58
C SER A 4 9.50 6.76 4.09
N VAL A 5 9.93 5.61 3.56
CA VAL A 5 9.72 5.19 2.16
C VAL A 5 8.24 5.06 1.86
N LEU A 6 7.47 4.42 2.76
CA LEU A 6 6.02 4.29 2.64
C LEU A 6 5.33 5.65 2.52
N LYS A 7 5.66 6.59 3.42
CA LYS A 7 5.09 7.94 3.42
C LYS A 7 5.48 8.74 2.19
N ALA A 8 6.70 8.59 1.70
CA ALA A 8 7.15 9.25 0.47
C ALA A 8 6.36 8.75 -0.74
N ILE A 9 6.24 7.43 -0.92
CA ILE A 9 5.47 6.84 -2.03
C ILE A 9 3.99 7.22 -1.94
N ALA A 10 3.39 7.18 -0.74
CA ALA A 10 2.01 7.58 -0.55
C ALA A 10 1.77 9.05 -0.95
N ARG A 11 2.71 9.93 -0.59
CA ARG A 11 2.67 11.34 -0.99
C ARG A 11 2.79 11.52 -2.50
N ASP A 12 3.73 10.83 -3.14
CA ASP A 12 3.99 10.94 -4.58
C ASP A 12 2.79 10.45 -5.42
N LEU A 13 2.04 9.48 -4.89
CA LEU A 13 0.86 8.90 -5.52
C LEU A 13 -0.46 9.56 -5.07
N GLU A 14 -0.40 10.55 -4.18
CA GLU A 14 -1.58 11.24 -3.60
C GLU A 14 -2.61 10.28 -2.95
N VAL A 15 -2.12 9.23 -2.30
CA VAL A 15 -2.92 8.19 -1.63
C VAL A 15 -2.55 8.10 -0.16
N THR A 16 -3.31 7.34 0.63
CA THR A 16 -2.97 7.11 2.03
C THR A 16 -1.84 6.09 2.17
N PRO A 17 -1.03 6.16 3.24
CA PRO A 17 -0.02 5.12 3.53
C PRO A 17 -0.61 3.72 3.64
N ASN A 18 -1.83 3.61 4.17
CA ASN A 18 -2.52 2.33 4.32
C ASN A 18 -2.91 1.74 2.95
N GLN A 19 -3.36 2.57 2.00
CA GLN A 19 -3.60 2.15 0.62
C GLN A 19 -2.35 1.59 -0.05
N VAL A 20 -1.19 2.22 0.16
CA VAL A 20 0.09 1.71 -0.36
C VAL A 20 0.45 0.34 0.23
N VAL A 21 0.23 0.14 1.53
CA VAL A 21 0.47 -1.15 2.18
C VAL A 21 -0.41 -2.24 1.55
N LEU A 22 -1.72 -2.00 1.47
CA LEU A 22 -2.66 -2.97 0.91
C LEU A 22 -2.35 -3.26 -0.56
N ALA A 23 -2.05 -2.24 -1.36
CA ALA A 23 -1.64 -2.39 -2.75
C ALA A 23 -0.35 -3.22 -2.89
N SER A 24 0.64 -2.99 -2.02
CA SER A 24 1.89 -3.76 -2.03
C SER A 24 1.67 -5.24 -1.71
N MET A 25 0.72 -5.58 -0.84
CA MET A 25 0.36 -6.97 -0.54
C MET A 25 -0.33 -7.67 -1.72
N MET A 26 -1.20 -6.94 -2.43
CA MET A 26 -1.92 -7.48 -3.59
C MET A 26 -1.03 -7.64 -4.84
N GLN A 27 -0.04 -6.75 -5.01
CA GLN A 27 0.87 -6.75 -6.18
C GLN A 27 2.21 -7.45 -5.92
N GLY A 28 2.52 -7.74 -4.65
CA GLY A 28 3.75 -8.43 -4.26
C GLY A 28 3.77 -9.90 -4.68
N THR A 29 4.91 -10.54 -4.43
CA THR A 29 5.09 -11.98 -4.67
C THR A 29 5.38 -12.68 -3.34
N PRO A 30 4.48 -13.54 -2.84
CA PRO A 30 3.21 -13.94 -3.44
C PRO A 30 2.12 -12.86 -3.36
N ALA A 31 1.19 -12.86 -4.31
CA ALA A 31 0.03 -11.97 -4.30
C ALA A 31 -0.97 -12.43 -3.23
N ILE A 32 -1.38 -11.52 -2.34
CA ILE A 32 -2.27 -11.79 -1.21
C ILE A 32 -3.56 -11.00 -1.38
N ILE A 33 -4.71 -11.65 -1.16
CA ILE A 33 -6.01 -10.96 -1.06
C ILE A 33 -6.28 -10.66 0.43
N PRO A 34 -6.21 -9.39 0.86
CA PRO A 34 -6.36 -9.04 2.28
C PRO A 34 -7.82 -9.18 2.74
N ILE A 35 -8.01 -9.71 3.95
CA ILE A 35 -9.30 -9.65 4.65
C ILE A 35 -9.40 -8.27 5.31
N ILE A 36 -10.42 -7.50 4.92
CA ILE A 36 -10.58 -6.12 5.38
C ILE A 36 -11.58 -6.06 6.55
N ALA A 37 -11.12 -5.54 7.68
CA ALA A 37 -11.98 -5.14 8.79
C ALA A 37 -11.89 -3.61 8.95
N ALA A 38 -13.03 -2.93 8.92
CA ALA A 38 -13.13 -1.49 9.09
C ALA A 38 -14.18 -1.16 10.15
N SER A 39 -13.85 -0.23 11.03
CA SER A 39 -14.75 0.19 12.12
C SER A 39 -15.78 1.22 11.68
N ILE A 40 -15.49 1.93 10.59
CA ILE A 40 -16.35 2.97 10.02
C ILE A 40 -16.32 2.90 8.49
N LEU A 41 -17.36 3.44 7.86
CA LEU A 41 -17.53 3.41 6.40
C LEU A 41 -16.39 4.11 5.66
N GLN A 42 -15.89 5.24 6.17
CA GLN A 42 -14.77 5.96 5.54
C GLN A 42 -13.51 5.09 5.47
N GLN A 43 -13.21 4.34 6.54
CA GLN A 43 -12.07 3.42 6.57
C GLN A 43 -12.26 2.26 5.60
N LEU A 44 -13.49 1.74 5.47
CA LEU A 44 -13.80 0.71 4.48
C LEU A 44 -13.57 1.23 3.06
N GLN A 45 -14.07 2.42 2.74
CA GLN A 45 -13.88 3.03 1.43
C GLN A 45 -12.40 3.24 1.13
N GLU A 46 -11.64 3.81 2.06
CA GLU A 46 -10.18 3.98 1.93
C GLU A 46 -9.47 2.66 1.62
N ASN A 47 -9.83 1.58 2.35
CA ASN A 47 -9.24 0.25 2.15
C ASN A 47 -9.57 -0.34 0.76
N LEU A 48 -10.79 -0.14 0.26
CA LEU A 48 -11.21 -0.64 -1.05
C LEU A 48 -10.53 0.14 -2.18
N ASP A 49 -10.36 1.45 -2.01
CA ASP A 49 -9.69 2.31 -2.98
C ASP A 49 -8.20 1.92 -3.18
N ALA A 50 -7.61 1.16 -2.24
CA ALA A 50 -6.26 0.61 -2.39
C ALA A 50 -6.08 -0.28 -3.63
N GLN A 51 -7.16 -0.88 -4.15
CA GLN A 51 -7.12 -1.68 -5.38
C GLN A 51 -6.74 -0.84 -6.62
N GLN A 52 -7.00 0.46 -6.58
CA GLN A 52 -6.72 1.38 -7.68
C GLN A 52 -5.29 1.92 -7.67
N VAL A 53 -4.54 1.67 -6.60
CA VAL A 53 -3.14 2.11 -6.47
C VAL A 53 -2.27 1.16 -7.27
N VAL A 54 -1.59 1.66 -8.30
CA VAL A 54 -0.63 0.89 -9.11
C VAL A 54 0.78 1.23 -8.65
N LEU A 55 1.50 0.24 -8.12
CA LEU A 55 2.89 0.38 -7.72
C LEU A 55 3.80 -0.12 -8.85
N SER A 56 4.78 0.69 -9.22
CA SER A 56 5.85 0.25 -10.12
C SER A 56 6.71 -0.83 -9.46
N SER A 57 7.40 -1.64 -10.26
CA SER A 57 8.34 -2.64 -9.76
C SER A 57 9.43 -2.03 -8.88
N GLU A 58 9.91 -0.83 -9.21
CA GLU A 58 10.87 -0.08 -8.39
C GLU A 58 10.27 0.32 -7.03
N GLN A 59 9.01 0.79 -6.99
CA GLN A 59 8.35 1.11 -5.74
C GLN A 59 8.12 -0.12 -4.86
N ILE A 60 7.74 -1.26 -5.46
CA ILE A 60 7.61 -2.54 -4.74
C ILE A 60 8.96 -2.99 -4.19
N GLU A 61 10.03 -2.89 -4.98
CA GLU A 61 11.38 -3.22 -4.56
C GLU A 61 11.83 -2.32 -3.40
N ARG A 62 11.64 -1.00 -3.52
CA ARG A 62 11.93 -0.03 -2.45
C ARG A 62 11.13 -0.30 -1.17
N LEU A 63 9.86 -0.69 -1.27
CA LEU A 63 9.05 -1.05 -0.10
C LEU A 63 9.53 -2.36 0.56
N THR A 64 10.04 -3.30 -0.23
CA THR A 64 10.48 -4.62 0.24
C THR A 64 11.87 -4.57 0.86
N PHE A 65 12.82 -3.92 0.18
CA PHE A 65 14.25 -3.98 0.50
C PHE A 65 14.81 -2.71 1.13
N ALA A 66 14.00 -1.68 1.40
CA ALA A 66 14.46 -0.57 2.24
C ALA A 66 14.81 -1.08 3.65
N THR A 67 16.11 -1.34 3.83
CA THR A 67 16.81 -1.58 5.09
C THR A 67 17.74 -0.39 5.32
N GLU A 68 17.89 -0.01 6.60
CA GLU A 68 18.70 1.14 7.07
C GLU A 68 20.05 1.33 6.38
#